data_AF-A0A158PN61-F1
#
_entry.id   AF-A0A158PN61-F1
#
_cell.length_a   1.000
_cell.length_b   1.000
_cell.length_c   1.000
_cell.angle_alpha   90.00
_cell.angle_beta   90.00
_cell.angle_gamma   90.00
#
_symmetry.space_group_name_H-M   'P 1'
#
loop_
_entity.id
_entity.type
_entity.pdbx_description
1 polymer ?
#
loop_
_entity_poly.entity_id
_entity_poly.type
_entity_poly.pdbx_seq_one_letter_code
_entity_poly.pdbx_strand_id
1 'polypeptide(L)'
;MGTKLSVSLEGAFEPEIAPRTDRPPTFDPLYGFPKGRKPREMIASWDEMDQWCLKPGQRDYCAHFLISLLKCQQAKAPFAGHMCDGERHAWDKCEYEDYLMRIKEFERERRLLKRAARKNAEHV
;
A
#
# COMPACT_ATOMS: atom_id res chain seq x y z
N MET A 1 11.36 10.79 8.63
CA MET A 1 12.66 10.10 8.80
C MET A 1 12.82 9.38 10.15
N GLY A 2 12.03 9.67 11.20
CA GLY A 2 12.24 9.07 12.53
C GLY A 2 11.64 7.67 12.78
N THR A 3 10.64 7.23 12.01
CA THR A 3 9.94 5.96 12.28
C THR A 3 10.72 4.71 11.87
N LYS A 4 11.63 4.81 10.89
CA LYS A 4 12.43 3.65 10.46
C LYS A 4 13.43 3.23 11.54
N LEU A 5 14.12 4.17 12.17
CA LEU A 5 15.10 3.88 13.22
C LEU A 5 14.43 3.29 14.46
N SER A 6 13.30 3.83 14.92
CA SER A 6 12.60 3.30 16.08
C SER A 6 12.06 1.89 15.86
N VAL A 7 11.50 1.61 14.67
CA VAL A 7 11.03 0.27 14.31
C VAL A 7 12.19 -0.71 14.14
N SER A 8 13.31 -0.29 13.55
CA SER A 8 14.49 -1.14 13.42
C SER A 8 15.14 -1.46 14.76
N LEU A 9 15.20 -0.49 15.68
CA LEU A 9 15.68 -0.71 17.05
C LEU A 9 14.73 -1.65 17.81
N GLU A 10 13.42 -1.43 17.73
CA GLU A 10 12.43 -2.34 18.31
C GLU A 10 12.57 -3.76 17.72
N GLY A 11 12.81 -3.90 16.42
CA GLY A 11 13.03 -5.22 15.81
C GLY A 11 14.31 -5.92 16.26
N ALA A 12 15.33 -5.19 16.68
CA ALA A 12 16.57 -5.75 17.20
C ALA A 12 16.44 -6.18 18.67
N PHE A 13 15.77 -5.37 19.51
CA PHE A 13 15.65 -5.63 20.95
C PHE A 13 14.41 -6.46 21.31
N GLU A 14 13.31 -6.33 20.57
CA GLU A 14 12.01 -6.96 20.84
C GLU A 14 11.46 -7.64 19.56
N PRO A 15 12.07 -8.75 19.12
CA PRO A 15 11.74 -9.38 17.85
C PRO A 15 10.31 -9.96 17.79
N GLU A 16 9.67 -10.20 18.94
CA GLU A 16 8.28 -10.68 19.03
C GLU A 16 7.24 -9.62 18.70
N ILE A 17 7.63 -8.35 18.85
CA ILE A 17 6.72 -7.20 18.76
C ILE A 17 6.82 -6.50 17.40
N ALA A 18 7.98 -6.64 16.74
CA ALA A 18 8.22 -6.04 15.45
C ALA A 18 7.59 -6.88 14.31
N PRO A 19 6.69 -6.29 13.49
CA PRO A 19 6.13 -6.99 12.33
C PRO A 19 7.22 -7.25 11.29
N ARG A 20 7.16 -8.42 10.65
CA ARG A 20 8.11 -8.86 9.62
C ARG A 20 7.61 -8.44 8.24
N THR A 21 8.48 -7.87 7.41
CA THR A 21 8.13 -7.43 6.04
C THR A 21 8.12 -8.56 5.02
N ASP A 22 8.80 -9.66 5.31
CA ASP A 22 9.05 -10.74 4.34
C ASP A 22 7.94 -11.78 4.32
N ARG A 23 7.01 -11.71 5.28
CA ARG A 23 5.93 -12.68 5.47
C ARG A 23 4.58 -11.97 5.42
N PRO A 24 3.50 -12.67 5.03
CA PRO A 24 2.16 -12.11 5.12
C PRO A 24 1.78 -11.82 6.58
N PRO A 25 0.79 -10.93 6.80
CA PRO A 25 0.35 -10.57 8.14
C PRO A 25 -0.13 -11.79 8.92
N THR A 26 0.28 -11.86 10.19
CA THR A 26 0.00 -13.00 11.09
C THR A 26 -1.45 -13.07 11.58
N PHE A 27 -2.12 -11.93 11.69
CA PHE A 27 -3.50 -11.83 12.20
C PHE A 27 -4.53 -11.80 11.07
N ASP A 28 -5.69 -12.41 11.31
CA ASP A 28 -6.85 -12.35 10.41
C ASP A 28 -7.17 -10.88 10.02
N PRO A 29 -7.29 -10.56 8.72
CA PRO A 29 -7.71 -9.25 8.24
C PRO A 29 -9.02 -8.72 8.85
N LEU A 30 -9.94 -9.61 9.23
CA LEU A 30 -11.24 -9.24 9.82
C LEU A 30 -11.18 -8.99 11.34
N TYR A 31 -10.08 -9.36 12.00
CA TYR A 31 -9.92 -9.18 13.44
C TYR A 31 -9.97 -7.69 13.83
N GLY A 32 -10.93 -7.33 14.68
CA GLY A 32 -11.17 -5.94 15.12
C GLY A 32 -12.12 -5.13 14.23
N PHE A 33 -12.70 -5.72 13.18
CA PHE A 33 -13.69 -5.08 12.32
C PHE A 33 -15.08 -5.72 12.48
N PRO A 34 -15.91 -5.26 13.43
CA PRO A 34 -17.20 -5.91 13.74
C PRO A 34 -18.22 -5.82 12.60
N LYS A 35 -18.08 -4.84 11.69
CA LYS A 35 -18.96 -4.64 10.51
C LYS A 35 -18.32 -5.16 9.21
N GLY A 36 -17.17 -5.84 9.28
CA GLY A 36 -16.39 -6.25 8.11
C GLY A 36 -15.58 -5.12 7.46
N ARG A 37 -14.63 -5.49 6.60
CA ARG A 37 -13.81 -4.56 5.79
C ARG A 37 -14.33 -4.57 4.35
N LYS A 38 -14.50 -3.38 3.76
CA LYS A 38 -14.82 -3.28 2.33
C LYS A 38 -13.61 -3.74 1.50
N PRO A 39 -13.79 -4.65 0.53
CA PRO A 39 -12.70 -5.04 -0.38
C PRO A 39 -12.31 -3.84 -1.25
N ARG A 40 -11.08 -3.86 -1.76
CA ARG A 40 -10.64 -2.89 -2.75
C ARG A 40 -11.12 -3.33 -4.12
N GLU A 41 -11.65 -2.39 -4.88
CA GLU A 41 -12.15 -2.64 -6.23
C GLU A 41 -11.06 -2.27 -7.25
N MET A 42 -10.77 -3.19 -8.16
CA MET A 42 -9.93 -2.92 -9.32
C MET A 42 -10.80 -2.28 -10.40
N ILE A 43 -10.50 -1.02 -10.76
CA ILE A 43 -11.28 -0.28 -11.77
C ILE A 43 -10.80 -0.62 -13.19
N ALA A 44 -9.49 -0.80 -13.39
CA ALA A 44 -8.92 -1.15 -14.69
C ALA A 44 -9.11 -2.65 -14.98
N SER A 45 -9.47 -2.98 -16.22
CA SER A 45 -9.54 -4.36 -16.70
C SER A 45 -8.14 -4.91 -17.02
N TRP A 46 -7.99 -6.24 -16.99
CA TRP A 46 -6.72 -6.89 -17.33
C TRP A 46 -6.33 -6.65 -18.79
N ASP A 47 -7.31 -6.73 -19.70
CA ASP A 47 -7.10 -6.49 -21.12
C ASP A 47 -6.59 -5.07 -21.40
N GLU A 48 -7.10 -4.06 -20.67
CA GLU A 48 -6.59 -2.69 -20.77
C GLU A 48 -5.14 -2.58 -20.28
N MET A 49 -4.79 -3.22 -19.17
CA MET A 49 -3.41 -3.18 -18.66
C MET A 49 -2.41 -3.85 -19.62
N ASP A 50 -2.85 -4.89 -20.33
CA ASP A 50 -2.04 -5.59 -21.33
C ASP A 50 -1.92 -4.80 -22.64
N GLN A 51 -2.98 -4.12 -23.10
CA GLN A 51 -2.93 -3.23 -24.27
C GLN A 51 -1.89 -2.12 -24.14
N TRP A 52 -1.75 -1.57 -22.92
CA TRP A 52 -0.77 -0.51 -22.62
C TRP A 52 0.59 -1.06 -22.18
N CYS A 53 0.80 -2.38 -22.25
CA CYS A 53 2.05 -3.07 -21.89
C CYS A 53 2.59 -2.65 -20.52
N LEU A 54 1.72 -2.55 -19.50
CA LEU A 54 2.14 -2.14 -18.15
C LEU A 54 3.07 -3.18 -17.54
N LYS A 55 4.13 -2.70 -16.87
CA LYS A 55 5.06 -3.57 -16.12
C LYS A 55 4.34 -4.20 -14.92
N PRO A 56 4.75 -5.39 -14.44
CA PRO A 56 4.10 -6.05 -13.32
C PRO A 56 3.96 -5.18 -12.06
N GLY A 57 4.98 -4.36 -11.74
CA GLY A 57 4.92 -3.44 -10.59
C GLY A 57 4.11 -2.16 -10.81
N GLN A 58 3.51 -1.97 -11.98
CA GLN A 58 2.58 -0.86 -12.27
C GLN A 58 1.13 -1.35 -12.35
N ARG A 59 0.90 -2.67 -12.24
CA ARG A 59 -0.42 -3.31 -12.32
C ARG A 59 -1.10 -3.34 -10.95
N ASP A 60 -1.12 -2.19 -10.30
CA ASP A 60 -1.70 -2.00 -8.97
C ASP A 60 -3.13 -1.46 -9.08
N TYR A 61 -3.83 -1.29 -7.95
CA TYR A 61 -5.19 -0.70 -7.91
C TYR A 61 -5.25 0.69 -8.56
N CYS A 62 -4.12 1.38 -8.65
CA CYS A 62 -3.97 2.69 -9.24
C CYS A 62 -3.78 2.71 -10.78
N ALA A 63 -3.70 1.54 -11.44
CA ALA A 63 -3.36 1.43 -12.86
C ALA A 63 -4.26 2.24 -13.81
N HIS A 64 -5.53 2.47 -13.44
CA HIS A 64 -6.47 3.27 -14.22
C HIS A 64 -6.00 4.72 -14.42
N PHE A 65 -5.37 5.34 -13.41
CA PHE A 65 -4.79 6.68 -13.54
C PHE A 65 -3.51 6.69 -14.40
N LEU A 66 -2.71 5.63 -14.31
CA LEU A 66 -1.52 5.48 -15.14
C LEU A 66 -1.90 5.34 -16.62
N ILE A 67 -2.96 4.59 -16.93
CA ILE A 67 -3.47 4.47 -18.30
C ILE A 67 -3.96 5.84 -18.82
N SER A 68 -4.65 6.64 -18.00
CA SER A 68 -5.03 8.01 -18.42
C SER A 68 -3.80 8.87 -18.74
N LEU A 69 -2.79 8.84 -17.87
CA LEU A 69 -1.53 9.57 -18.08
C LEU A 69 -0.88 9.20 -19.42
N LEU A 70 -0.77 7.90 -19.71
CA LEU A 70 -0.17 7.41 -20.95
C LEU A 70 -0.97 7.87 -22.18
N LYS A 71 -2.31 7.88 -22.10
CA LYS A 71 -3.17 8.42 -23.16
C LYS A 71 -2.92 9.92 -23.39
N CYS A 72 -2.82 10.72 -22.33
CA CYS A 72 -2.50 12.15 -22.47
C CYS A 72 -1.11 12.38 -23.06
N GLN A 73 -0.12 11.59 -22.63
CA GLN A 73 1.25 11.70 -23.15
C GLN A 73 1.33 11.40 -24.64
N GLN A 74 0.61 10.37 -25.12
CA GLN A 74 0.53 10.07 -26.56
C GLN A 74 -0.20 11.19 -27.33
N ALA A 75 -1.28 11.73 -26.79
CA ALA A 75 -2.09 12.74 -27.47
C ALA A 75 -1.40 14.12 -27.57
N LYS A 76 -0.57 14.49 -26.59
CA LYS A 76 0.02 15.84 -26.46
C LYS A 76 1.53 15.87 -26.69
N ALA A 77 2.12 14.81 -27.24
CA ALA A 77 3.52 14.78 -27.64
C ALA A 77 3.81 15.89 -28.69
N PRO A 78 4.92 16.64 -28.59
CA PRO A 78 6.06 16.50 -27.67
C PRO A 78 5.96 17.27 -26.34
N PHE A 79 4.95 18.12 -26.15
CA PHE A 79 4.81 18.98 -24.94
C PHE A 79 4.09 18.29 -23.77
N ALA A 80 4.06 16.96 -23.76
CA ALA A 80 3.36 16.15 -22.78
C ALA A 80 3.81 16.40 -21.33
N GLY A 81 5.07 16.84 -21.13
CA GLY A 81 5.65 17.06 -19.81
C GLY A 81 4.93 18.09 -18.95
N HIS A 82 4.37 19.16 -19.53
CA HIS A 82 3.64 20.21 -18.80
C HIS A 82 2.12 20.10 -19.00
N MET A 83 1.69 19.58 -20.14
CA MET A 83 0.26 19.55 -20.50
C MET A 83 -0.52 18.41 -19.83
N CYS A 84 0.17 17.46 -19.19
CA CYS A 84 -0.41 16.29 -18.52
C CYS A 84 -0.17 16.29 -17.00
N ASP A 85 0.22 17.42 -16.39
CA ASP A 85 0.52 17.51 -14.96
C ASP A 85 -0.67 17.14 -14.07
N GLY A 86 -1.90 17.49 -14.47
CA GLY A 86 -3.10 17.14 -13.71
C GLY A 86 -3.30 15.62 -13.57
N GLU A 87 -3.10 14.88 -14.66
CA GLU A 87 -3.22 13.41 -14.65
C GLU A 87 -2.06 12.76 -13.89
N ARG A 88 -0.87 13.35 -13.96
CA ARG A 88 0.29 12.93 -13.18
C ARG A 88 0.03 13.06 -11.68
N HIS A 89 -0.48 14.21 -11.25
CA HIS A 89 -0.84 14.43 -9.86
C HIS A 89 -1.96 13.50 -9.39
N ALA A 90 -2.92 13.16 -10.25
CA ALA A 90 -3.95 12.18 -9.92
C ALA A 90 -3.37 10.78 -9.67
N TRP A 91 -2.46 10.33 -10.53
CA TRP A 91 -1.75 9.06 -10.33
C TRP A 91 -0.89 9.08 -9.07
N ASP A 92 -0.04 10.09 -8.89
CA ASP A 92 0.84 10.23 -7.72
C ASP A 92 0.05 10.27 -6.39
N LYS A 93 -1.11 10.94 -6.38
CA LYS A 93 -1.98 11.00 -5.21
C LYS A 93 -2.52 9.61 -4.85
N CYS A 94 -2.94 8.84 -5.85
CA CYS A 94 -3.49 7.52 -5.64
C CYS A 94 -2.40 6.51 -5.19
N GLU A 95 -1.19 6.58 -5.74
CA GLU A 95 -0.02 5.84 -5.25
C GLU A 95 0.31 6.19 -3.79
N TYR A 96 0.24 7.48 -3.45
CA TYR A 96 0.45 7.94 -2.08
C TYR A 96 -0.61 7.40 -1.11
N GLU A 97 -1.89 7.41 -1.51
CA GLU A 97 -2.98 6.84 -0.72
C GLU A 97 -2.80 5.33 -0.52
N ASP A 98 -2.33 4.59 -1.53
CA ASP A 98 -2.04 3.16 -1.37
C ASP A 98 -0.84 2.91 -0.44
N TYR A 99 0.22 3.71 -0.55
CA TYR A 99 1.35 3.66 0.36
C TYR A 99 0.93 3.92 1.82
N LEU A 100 0.05 4.90 2.06
CA LEU A 100 -0.51 5.16 3.39
C LEU A 100 -1.29 3.95 3.94
N MET A 101 -2.02 3.25 3.08
CA MET A 101 -2.74 2.04 3.49
C MET A 101 -1.80 0.91 3.89
N ARG A 102 -0.68 0.72 3.18
CA ARG A 102 0.37 -0.25 3.55
C ARG A 102 1.00 0.10 4.90
N ILE A 103 1.23 1.38 5.19
CA ILE A 103 1.70 1.83 6.52
C ILE A 103 0.67 1.49 7.61
N LYS A 104 -0.62 1.72 7.36
CA LYS A 104 -1.68 1.39 8.33
C LYS A 104 -1.73 -0.11 8.63
N GLU A 105 -1.50 -0.96 7.63
CA GLU A 105 -1.44 -2.41 7.82
C GLU A 105 -0.22 -2.83 8.66
N PHE A 106 0.95 -2.24 8.38
CA PHE A 106 2.15 -2.46 9.17
C PHE A 106 1.97 -2.03 10.65
N GLU A 107 1.41 -0.84 10.89
CA GLU A 107 1.13 -0.37 12.24
C GLU A 107 0.07 -1.21 12.96
N ARG A 108 -0.94 -1.70 12.23
CA ARG A 108 -1.97 -2.60 12.77
C ARG A 108 -1.31 -3.87 13.31
N GLU A 109 -0.47 -4.53 12.52
CA GLU A 109 0.21 -5.75 12.94
C GLU A 109 1.10 -5.50 14.16
N ARG A 110 1.90 -4.43 14.15
CA ARG A 110 2.74 -4.04 15.30
C ARG A 110 1.92 -3.86 16.58
N ARG A 111 0.77 -3.18 16.51
CA ARG A 111 -0.10 -2.96 17.69
C ARG A 111 -0.76 -4.25 18.16
N LEU A 112 -1.12 -5.15 17.25
CA LEU A 112 -1.67 -6.45 17.58
C LEU A 112 -0.63 -7.35 18.26
N LEU A 113 0.61 -7.38 17.78
CA LEU A 113 1.72 -8.07 18.42
C LEU A 113 2.00 -7.52 19.83
N LYS A 114 2.06 -6.18 19.98
CA LYS A 114 2.18 -5.54 21.32
C LYS A 114 1.07 -5.98 22.27
N ARG A 115 -0.16 -6.07 21.78
CA ARG A 115 -1.31 -6.53 22.58
C ARG A 115 -1.23 -8.02 22.93
N ALA A 116 -0.78 -8.85 21.99
CA ALA A 116 -0.60 -10.28 22.21
C ALA A 116 0.48 -10.55 23.26
N ALA A 117 1.64 -9.88 23.14
CA ALA A 117 2.73 -9.97 24.12
C ALA A 117 2.26 -9.59 25.54
N ARG A 118 1.49 -8.51 25.67
CA ARG A 118 0.89 -8.11 26.96
C ARG A 118 -0.04 -9.17 27.55
N LYS A 119 -0.94 -9.74 26.75
CA LYS A 119 -1.86 -10.79 27.21
C LYS A 119 -1.10 -12.05 27.63
N ASN A 120 -0.07 -12.43 26.88
CA ASN A 120 0.76 -13.57 27.22
C ASN A 120 1.46 -13.36 28.56
N ALA A 121 1.95 -12.14 28.85
CA ALA A 121 2.55 -11.80 30.13
C ALA A 121 1.56 -11.77 31.31
N GLU A 122 0.27 -11.45 31.07
CA GLU A 122 -0.80 -11.52 32.10
C GLU A 122 -1.24 -12.96 32.42
N HIS A 123 -1.04 -13.89 31.49
CA HIS A 123 -1.41 -15.30 31.64
C HIS A 123 -0.28 -16.19 32.22
N VAL A 124 0.91 -15.61 32.46
CA VAL A 124 2.04 -16.24 33.16
C VAL A 124 2.02 -15.82 34.62
#